data_AF-A0A978U9L0-F1
#
_entry.id   AF-A0A978U9L0-F1
#
_cell.length_a   1.000
_cell.length_b   1.000
_cell.length_c   1.000
_cell.angle_alpha   90.00
_cell.angle_beta   90.00
_cell.angle_gamma   90.00
#
_symmetry.space_group_name_H-M   'P 1'
#
loop_
_entity.id
_entity.type
_entity.pdbx_description
1 polymer ?
#
loop_
_entity_poly.entity_id
_entity_poly.type
_entity_poly.pdbx_seq_one_letter_code
_entity_poly.pdbx_strand_id
1 'polypeptide(L)' 'MNGAMTFLLCRALKQKPDITYGALLNRMGEAIHQVNAERCLPSGILRKMFGHEVVQEPMLSSSENFDVNTKNLFYDAHR' A
#
# COMPACT_ATOMS: atom_id res chain seq x y z
N MET A 1 -13.81 2.28 -10.62
CA MET A 1 -13.58 1.66 -9.29
C MET A 1 -12.13 1.17 -9.31
N ASN A 2 -11.27 1.65 -8.41
CA ASN A 2 -9.88 1.19 -8.37
C ASN A 2 -9.82 -0.20 -7.73
N GLY A 3 -8.83 -1.02 -8.07
CA GLY A 3 -8.56 -2.25 -7.33
C GLY A 3 -8.06 -1.97 -5.92
N ALA A 4 -8.16 -2.96 -5.03
CA ALA A 4 -7.63 -2.97 -3.67
C ALA A 4 -6.20 -2.39 -3.56
N MET A 5 -5.25 -2.95 -4.31
CA MET A 5 -3.85 -2.52 -4.29
C MET A 5 -3.66 -1.10 -4.83
N THR A 6 -4.32 -0.76 -5.94
CA THR A 6 -4.29 0.59 -6.51
C THR A 6 -4.83 1.62 -5.51
N PHE A 7 -5.90 1.28 -4.79
CA PHE A 7 -6.46 2.16 -3.78
C PHE A 7 -5.48 2.40 -2.62
N LEU A 8 -4.83 1.35 -2.10
CA LEU A 8 -3.85 1.48 -1.02
C LEU A 8 -2.61 2.24 -1.45
N LEU A 9 -2.12 1.97 -2.65
CA LEU A 9 -1.01 2.72 -3.25
C LEU A 9 -1.34 4.21 -3.29
N CYS A 10 -2.46 4.60 -3.92
CA CYS A 10 -2.87 6.00 -4.00
C CYS A 10 -3.06 6.63 -2.62
N ARG A 11 -3.63 5.89 -1.65
CA ARG A 11 -3.82 6.38 -0.28
C ARG A 11 -2.48 6.62 0.41
N ALA A 12 -1.54 5.69 0.32
CA ALA A 12 -0.22 5.81 0.93
C ALA A 12 0.55 7.01 0.35
N LEU A 13 0.55 7.17 -0.97
CA LEU A 13 1.22 8.28 -1.66
C LEU A 13 0.62 9.65 -1.31
N LYS A 14 -0.70 9.73 -1.16
CA LYS A 14 -1.36 10.97 -0.71
C LYS A 14 -1.01 11.34 0.73
N GLN A 15 -0.79 10.35 1.60
CA GLN A 15 -0.45 10.57 3.00
C GLN A 15 1.02 10.90 3.21
N LYS A 16 1.92 10.32 2.39
CA LYS A 16 3.36 10.56 2.46
C LYS A 16 3.94 10.63 1.03
N PRO A 17 4.07 11.84 0.47
CA PRO A 17 4.64 12.04 -0.87
C PRO A 17 6.15 11.80 -0.93
N ASP A 18 6.83 11.66 0.20
CA ASP A 18 8.26 11.37 0.26
C ASP A 18 8.48 10.01 0.94
N ILE A 19 8.13 8.94 0.20
CA ILE A 19 8.07 7.57 0.73
C ILE A 19 9.07 6.66 0.03
N THR A 20 9.74 5.84 0.83
CA THR A 20 10.61 4.77 0.33
C THR A 20 9.80 3.54 -0.05
N TYR A 21 10.35 2.68 -0.92
CA TYR A 21 9.67 1.46 -1.35
C TYR A 21 9.29 0.55 -0.18
N GLY A 22 10.18 0.41 0.81
CA GLY A 22 9.94 -0.39 2.02
C GLY A 22 8.83 0.21 2.89
N ALA A 23 8.85 1.53 3.09
CA ALA A 23 7.81 2.22 3.85
C ALA A 23 6.43 2.14 3.16
N LEU A 24 6.40 2.12 1.83
CA LEU A 24 5.18 1.94 1.05
C LEU A 24 4.60 0.53 1.26
N LEU A 25 5.41 -0.51 1.11
CA LEU A 25 4.99 -1.90 1.32
C LEU A 25 4.42 -2.11 2.73
N ASN A 26 5.13 -1.62 3.76
CA ASN A 26 4.69 -1.73 5.15
C ASN A 26 3.33 -1.06 5.35
N ARG A 27 3.14 0.17 4.86
CA ARG A 27 1.85 0.88 4.98
C ARG A 27 0.71 0.16 4.28
N MET A 28 0.96 -0.39 3.10
CA MET A 28 -0.07 -1.16 2.39
C MET A 28 -0.41 -2.44 3.15
N GLY A 29 0.57 -3.15 3.71
CA GLY A 29 0.38 -4.37 4.50
C GLY A 29 -0.34 -4.10 5.81
N GLU A 30 0.06 -3.06 6.54
CA GLU A 30 -0.61 -2.60 7.77
C GLU A 30 -2.08 -2.28 7.52
N ALA A 31 -2.39 -1.58 6.41
CA ALA A 31 -3.77 -1.27 6.06
C ALA A 31 -4.61 -2.53 5.77
N ILE A 32 -4.01 -3.55 5.16
CA ILE A 32 -4.65 -4.85 4.90
C ILE A 32 -4.87 -5.61 6.21
N HIS A 33 -3.84 -5.71 7.05
CA HIS A 33 -3.95 -6.33 8.37
C HIS A 33 -5.01 -5.65 9.23
N GLN A 34 -5.08 -4.32 9.19
CA GLN A 34 -6.08 -3.57 9.92
C GLN A 34 -7.49 -3.89 9.44
N VAL A 35 -7.71 -3.99 8.12
CA VAL A 35 -9.01 -4.41 7.55
C VAL A 35 -9.41 -5.82 7.98
N ASN A 36 -8.44 -6.74 8.04
CA ASN A 36 -8.70 -8.12 8.42
C ASN A 36 -8.89 -8.30 9.95
N ALA A 37 -8.14 -7.54 10.76
CA ALA A 37 -8.20 -7.63 12.22
C ALA A 37 -9.41 -6.89 12.80
N GLU A 38 -9.73 -5.73 12.26
CA GLU A 38 -10.84 -4.90 12.74
C GLU A 38 -12.09 -5.12 11.86
N ARG A 39 -13.00 -6.00 12.31
CA ARG A 39 -14.36 -6.10 11.73
C ARG A 39 -15.16 -4.77 11.77
N CYS A 40 -14.63 -3.75 12.44
CA CYS A 40 -15.27 -2.45 12.72
C CYS A 40 -14.42 -1.23 12.31
N LEU A 41 -13.60 -1.31 11.25
CA LEU A 41 -12.96 -0.10 10.73
C LEU A 41 -13.98 1.00 10.37
N PRO A 42 -13.69 2.29 10.63
CA PRO A 42 -14.64 3.39 10.41
C PRO A 42 -14.92 3.72 8.94
N SER A 43 -14.21 3.13 7.98
CA SER A 43 -14.40 3.50 6.56
C SER A 43 -15.08 2.38 5.78
N GLY A 44 -16.39 2.52 5.56
CA GLY A 44 -17.15 1.67 4.64
C GLY A 44 -16.56 1.60 3.23
N ILE A 45 -15.70 2.56 2.85
CA ILE A 45 -14.94 2.56 1.60
C ILE A 45 -13.93 1.40 1.56
N LEU A 46 -13.15 1.16 2.62
CA LEU A 46 -12.22 0.04 2.65
C LEU A 46 -12.98 -1.27 2.53
N ARG A 47 -14.00 -1.49 3.38
CA ARG A 47 -14.81 -2.72 3.33
C ARG A 47 -15.48 -2.95 1.98
N LYS A 48 -15.92 -1.89 1.28
CA LYS A 48 -16.50 -1.99 -0.07
C LYS A 48 -15.48 -2.42 -1.13
N MET A 49 -14.22 -2.03 -0.97
CA MET A 49 -13.13 -2.34 -1.92
C MET A 49 -12.48 -3.70 -1.62
N PHE A 50 -12.48 -4.10 -0.35
CA PHE A 50 -11.74 -5.25 0.17
C PHE A 50 -12.63 -6.45 0.51
N GLY A 51 -13.95 -6.27 0.60
CA GLY A 51 -14.87 -7.33 0.99
C GLY A 51 -14.82 -7.65 2.49
N HIS A 52 -15.12 -8.90 2.83
CA HIS A 52 -15.09 -9.40 4.21
C HIS A 52 -13.67 -9.74 4.69
N GLU A 53 -12.77 -10.05 3.77
CA GLU A 53 -11.39 -10.44 4.05
C GLU A 53 -10.50 -10.15 2.84
N VAL A 54 -9.30 -9.67 3.10
CA VAL A 54 -8.27 -9.39 2.10
C VAL A 54 -7.20 -10.47 2.18
N VAL A 55 -7.22 -11.38 1.21
CA VAL A 55 -6.20 -12.43 1.05
C VAL A 55 -5.01 -11.99 0.18
N GLN A 56 -4.95 -10.73 -0.23
CA GLN A 56 -3.86 -10.19 -1.04
C GLN A 56 -2.76 -9.61 -0.15
N GLU A 57 -1.50 -9.80 -0.55
CA GLU A 57 -0.32 -9.19 0.08
C GLU A 57 0.36 -8.21 -0.88
N PRO A 58 0.85 -7.05 -0.39
CA PRO A 58 1.58 -6.12 -1.22
C PRO A 58 2.95 -6.70 -1.57
N MET A 59 3.23 -6.81 -2.87
CA MET A 59 4.50 -7.31 -3.37
C MET A 59 5.20 -6.25 -4.22
N LEU A 60 6.54 -6.25 -4.15
CA LEU A 60 7.39 -5.41 -4.98
C LEU A 60 8.28 -6.31 -5.83
N SER A 61 8.37 -5.98 -7.11
CA SER A 61 9.29 -6.60 -8.06
C SER A 61 10.12 -5.53 -8.73
N SER A 62 11.36 -5.84 -9.06
CA SER A 62 12.27 -4.95 -9.77
C SER A 62 13.22 -5.74 -10.66
N SER A 63 13.66 -5.10 -11.74
CA SER A 63 14.71 -5.62 -12.62
C SER A 63 16.11 -5.53 -12.01
N GLU A 64 16.28 -4.74 -10.94
CA GLU A 64 17.57 -4.46 -10.33
C GLU A 64 17.49 -4.58 -8.80
N ASN A 65 18.63 -4.88 -8.17
CA ASN A 65 18.75 -4.86 -6.72
C ASN A 65 18.90 -3.42 -6.23
N PHE A 66 18.13 -3.07 -5.19
CA PHE A 66 18.29 -1.80 -4.49
C PHE A 66 17.82 -1.92 -3.04
N ASP A 67 18.26 -1.00 -2.20
CA ASP A 67 17.79 -0.92 -0.81
C ASP A 67 16.44 -0.20 -0.74
N VAL A 68 15.41 -0.97 -0.42
CA VAL A 68 14.02 -0.50 -0.31
C VAL A 68 13.82 0.54 0.79
N ASN A 69 14.71 0.59 1.80
CA ASN A 69 14.58 1.50 2.93
C ASN A 69 15.19 2.88 2.66
N THR A 70 16.02 3.00 1.64
CA THR A 70 16.69 4.25 1.26
C THR A 70 16.20 4.78 -0.09
N LYS A 71 15.81 3.89 -1.02
CA LYS A 71 15.32 4.31 -2.33
C LYS A 71 13.91 4.89 -2.21
N ASN A 72 13.77 6.15 -2.63
CA ASN A 72 12.50 6.85 -2.67
C ASN A 72 11.75 6.56 -3.98
N LEU A 73 10.45 6.30 -3.88
CA LEU A 73 9.64 5.99 -5.05
C LEU A 73 9.50 7.19 -6.02
N PHE A 74 9.33 8.40 -5.50
CA PHE A 74 9.08 9.57 -6.34
C PHE A 74 10.33 10.02 -7.09
N TYR A 75 11.49 9.98 -6.45
CA TYR A 75 12.75 10.34 -7.13
C TYR A 75 13.17 9.30 -8.18
N ASP A 76 12.76 8.04 -8.02
CA ASP A 76 13.03 6.99 -9.01
C ASP A 76 12.08 7.06 -10.21
N ALA A 77 10.80 7.38 -9.99
CA ALA A 77 9.79 7.43 -11.05
C ALA A 77 9.97 8.59 -12.06
N HIS A 78 10.84 9.55 -11.75
CA HIS A 78 11.16 10.70 -12.60
C HIS A 78 12.56 10.62 -13.24
N ARG A 79 13.21 9.46 -13.17
CA ARG A 79 14.47 9.16 -13.84
C ARG A 79 14.24 8.40 -15.15
#